data_AF-A0A097PMW9-F1
#
_entry.id   AF-A0A097PMW9-F1
#
_cell.length_a   1.000
_cell.length_b   1.000
_cell.length_c   1.000
_cell.angle_alpha   90.00
_cell.angle_beta   90.00
_cell.angle_gamma   90.00
#
_symmetry.space_group_name_H-M   'P 1'
#
loop_
_entity.id
_entity.type
_entity.pdbx_description
1 polymer ?
#
loop_
_entity_poly.entity_id
_entity_poly.type
_entity_poly.pdbx_seq_one_letter_code
_entity_poly.pdbx_strand_id
1 'polypeptide(L)'
;HGFARNMDWSIVDSENIEGNPVLTLELKDSPYSHAMWDFSFQALFKVMLNSKSLSTKLTITNTDQKTFSFNSALHTYFSAAVTGASVKGLKGCKTLNKDLDPSNPSEGKEERELVTFPGFVDCIYLDAPNELKLDNGLGD
;
A
#
# COMPACT_ATOMS: atom_id res chain seq x y z
N HIS A 1 -7.49 9.55 -1.18
CA HIS A 1 -6.84 8.51 -0.36
C HIS A 1 -7.16 8.65 1.14
N GLY A 2 -8.41 8.95 1.50
CA GLY A 2 -8.84 9.05 2.91
C GLY A 2 -8.11 10.13 3.72
N PHE A 3 -8.14 9.95 5.04
CA PHE A 3 -7.66 10.92 6.03
C PHE A 3 -6.42 10.46 6.81
N ALA A 4 -6.13 9.16 6.86
CA ALA A 4 -5.13 8.60 7.77
C ALA A 4 -3.70 9.16 7.58
N ARG A 5 -3.35 9.54 6.34
CA ARG A 5 -2.07 10.18 6.00
C ARG A 5 -1.96 11.66 6.40
N ASN A 6 -3.06 12.26 6.87
CA ASN A 6 -3.16 13.67 7.26
C ASN A 6 -3.32 13.83 8.78
N MET A 7 -3.22 12.73 9.54
CA MET A 7 -3.40 12.71 10.99
C MET A 7 -2.09 12.28 11.64
N ASP A 8 -1.86 12.75 12.86
CA ASP A 8 -0.71 12.32 13.65
C ASP A 8 -0.94 10.92 14.21
N TRP A 9 0.09 10.08 14.13
CA TRP A 9 0.12 8.75 14.71
C TRP A 9 0.98 8.75 15.96
N SER A 10 0.54 8.04 17.00
CA SER A 10 1.30 7.91 18.24
C SER A 10 2.16 6.65 18.21
N ILE A 11 3.37 6.70 18.76
CA ILE A 11 4.17 5.49 19.00
C ILE A 11 3.56 4.79 20.22
N VAL A 12 3.12 3.54 20.06
CA VAL A 12 2.52 2.74 21.14
C VAL A 12 3.40 1.59 21.58
N ASP A 13 4.38 1.20 20.76
CA ASP A 13 5.33 0.15 21.07
C ASP A 13 6.64 0.35 20.28
N SER A 14 7.76 0.00 20.91
CA SER A 14 9.09 0.05 20.30
C SER A 14 9.96 -1.06 20.89
N GLU A 15 10.44 -1.95 20.03
CA GLU A 15 11.18 -3.14 20.44
C GLU A 15 12.44 -3.31 19.59
N ASN A 16 13.33 -4.18 20.05
CA ASN A 16 14.43 -4.69 19.26
C ASN A 16 14.39 -6.23 19.33
N ILE A 17 14.10 -6.87 18.20
CA ILE A 17 13.98 -8.33 18.09
C ILE A 17 15.23 -8.84 17.38
N GLU A 18 16.11 -9.51 18.13
CA GLU A 18 17.36 -10.10 17.60
C GLU A 18 18.25 -9.10 16.84
N GLY A 19 18.32 -7.86 17.31
CA GLY A 19 19.07 -6.78 16.66
C GLY A 19 18.26 -5.94 15.68
N ASN A 20 17.06 -6.38 15.30
CA ASN A 20 16.19 -5.70 14.33
C ASN A 20 15.22 -4.75 15.04
N PRO A 21 15.27 -3.43 14.80
CA PRO A 21 14.35 -2.50 15.42
C PRO A 21 12.93 -2.65 14.86
N VAL A 22 11.96 -2.54 15.76
CA VAL A 22 10.52 -2.67 15.49
C VAL A 22 9.79 -1.50 16.13
N LEU A 23 8.88 -0.88 15.38
CA LEU A 23 8.05 0.23 15.83
C LEU A 23 6.59 -0.06 15.52
N THR A 24 5.69 0.18 16.48
CA THR A 24 4.24 0.16 16.23
C THR A 24 3.66 1.56 16.46
N LEU A 25 3.05 2.09 15.41
CA LEU A 25 2.31 3.35 15.42
C LEU A 25 0.81 3.06 15.54
N GLU A 26 0.09 3.91 16.28
CA GLU A 26 -1.37 3.85 16.43
C GLU A 26 -2.04 5.13 15.94
N LEU A 27 -3.15 4.95 15.23
CA LEU A 27 -4.14 5.96 14.94
C LEU A 27 -5.50 5.49 15.46
N LYS A 28 -6.20 6.36 16.19
CA LYS A 28 -7.58 6.16 16.67
C LYS A 28 -8.50 7.21 16.08
N ASP A 29 -9.80 6.94 16.18
CA ASP A 29 -10.82 7.93 15.87
C ASP A 29 -10.66 9.21 16.71
N SER A 30 -11.03 10.33 16.10
CA SER A 30 -10.98 11.67 16.68
C SER A 30 -12.13 12.51 16.09
N PRO A 31 -12.46 13.68 16.66
CA PRO A 31 -13.47 14.56 16.07
C PRO A 31 -13.23 14.88 14.58
N TYR A 32 -11.97 14.96 14.16
CA TYR A 32 -11.61 15.18 12.76
C TYR A 32 -11.98 13.99 11.86
N SER A 33 -11.69 12.76 12.27
CA SER A 33 -12.05 11.58 11.49
C SER A 33 -13.56 11.37 11.48
N HIS A 34 -14.24 11.59 12.61
CA HIS A 34 -15.71 11.49 12.69
C HIS A 34 -16.42 12.47 11.74
N ALA A 35 -15.86 13.67 11.54
CA ALA A 35 -16.41 14.62 10.58
C ALA A 35 -16.34 14.15 9.12
N MET A 36 -15.43 13.22 8.79
CA MET A 36 -15.28 12.64 7.44
C MET A 36 -15.94 11.28 7.29
N TRP A 37 -15.87 10.47 8.34
CA TRP A 37 -16.30 9.08 8.40
C TRP A 37 -16.60 8.74 9.86
N ASP A 38 -17.88 8.81 10.22
CA ASP A 38 -18.37 8.70 11.61
C ASP A 38 -18.35 7.24 12.11
N PHE A 39 -17.16 6.71 12.37
CA PHE A 39 -16.95 5.39 12.98
C PHE A 39 -15.78 5.42 13.95
N SER A 40 -15.90 4.67 15.04
CA SER A 40 -14.77 4.37 15.92
C SER A 40 -13.89 3.25 15.36
N PHE A 41 -12.58 3.45 15.38
CA PHE A 41 -11.62 2.49 14.85
C PHE A 41 -10.27 2.57 15.57
N GLN A 42 -9.48 1.51 15.43
CA GLN A 42 -8.07 1.51 15.76
C GLN A 42 -7.27 1.01 14.56
N ALA A 43 -6.27 1.77 14.15
CA ALA A 43 -5.31 1.37 13.12
C ALA A 43 -3.91 1.26 13.75
N LEU A 44 -3.30 0.08 13.63
CA LEU A 44 -1.93 -0.18 14.06
C LEU A 44 -1.05 -0.40 12.83
N PHE A 45 0.01 0.41 12.72
CA PHE A 45 1.01 0.28 11.67
C PHE A 45 2.34 -0.16 12.29
N LYS A 46 2.67 -1.45 12.10
CA LYS A 46 3.89 -2.05 12.58
C LYS A 46 4.95 -2.05 11.49
N VAL A 47 6.13 -1.54 11.81
CA VAL A 47 7.31 -1.45 10.93
C VAL A 47 8.43 -2.23 11.58
N MET A 48 9.03 -3.16 10.84
CA MET A 48 10.20 -3.94 11.26
C MET A 48 11.28 -3.78 10.21
N LEU A 49 12.44 -3.30 10.63
CA LEU A 49 13.61 -3.13 9.77
C LEU A 49 14.60 -4.25 10.04
N ASN A 50 14.89 -5.03 9.00
CA ASN A 50 15.92 -6.06 9.00
C ASN A 50 17.10 -5.61 8.13
N SER A 51 18.22 -6.32 8.21
CA SER A 51 19.44 -6.01 7.46
C SER A 51 19.27 -5.94 5.93
N LYS A 52 18.28 -6.65 5.36
CA LYS A 52 18.02 -6.72 3.92
C LYS A 52 16.54 -6.59 3.54
N SER A 53 15.67 -6.26 4.50
CA SER A 53 14.24 -6.17 4.23
C SER A 53 13.53 -5.20 5.17
N LEU A 54 12.45 -4.62 4.67
CA LEU A 54 11.51 -3.83 5.44
C LEU A 54 10.17 -4.56 5.44
N SER A 55 9.64 -4.86 6.62
CA SER A 55 8.31 -5.42 6.79
C SER A 55 7.38 -4.36 7.38
N THR A 56 6.23 -4.17 6.74
CA THR A 56 5.21 -3.23 7.19
C THR A 56 3.86 -3.93 7.25
N LYS A 57 3.12 -3.74 8.33
CA LYS A 57 1.79 -4.32 8.52
C LYS A 57 0.83 -3.27 9.04
N LEU A 58 -0.23 -3.00 8.28
CA LEU A 58 -1.38 -2.21 8.72
C LEU A 58 -2.48 -3.16 9.20
N THR A 59 -2.88 -3.03 10.46
CA THR A 59 -4.01 -3.75 11.05
C THR A 59 -5.09 -2.74 11.41
N ILE A 60 -6.31 -2.96 10.95
CA ILE A 60 -7.45 -2.09 11.25
C ILE A 60 -8.48 -2.92 12.03
N THR A 61 -8.85 -2.43 13.20
CA THR A 61 -9.83 -3.03 14.11
C THR A 61 -11.06 -2.14 14.15
N ASN A 62 -12.23 -2.74 13.92
CA ASN A 62 -13.50 -2.08 14.19
C ASN A 62 -13.76 -2.06 15.70
N THR A 63 -13.75 -0.88 16.30
CA THR A 63 -14.05 -0.67 17.74
C THR A 63 -15.42 -0.03 17.95
N ASP A 64 -16.15 0.25 16.86
CA ASP A 64 -17.53 0.73 16.89
C ASP A 64 -18.51 -0.44 17.12
N GLN A 65 -19.75 -0.11 17.48
CA GLN A 65 -20.88 -1.04 17.48
C GLN A 65 -21.45 -1.22 16.07
N LYS A 66 -21.22 -0.26 15.17
CA LYS A 66 -21.66 -0.29 13.77
C LYS A 66 -20.66 -1.10 12.95
N THR A 67 -21.17 -1.96 12.06
CA THR A 67 -20.33 -2.53 10.99
C THR A 67 -19.89 -1.43 10.04
N PHE A 68 -18.60 -1.43 9.68
CA PHE A 68 -18.09 -0.51 8.66
C PHE A 68 -17.45 -1.24 7.49
N SER A 69 -17.26 -0.53 6.39
CA SER A 69 -16.48 -0.95 5.22
C SER A 69 -15.48 0.13 4.89
N PHE A 70 -14.30 -0.25 4.42
CA PHE A 70 -13.20 0.66 4.15
C PHE A 70 -12.32 0.13 3.00
N ASN A 71 -11.49 1.02 2.46
CA ASN A 71 -10.37 0.65 1.61
C ASN A 71 -9.08 1.12 2.25
N SER A 72 -7.98 0.42 1.98
CA SER A 72 -6.66 0.82 2.41
C SER A 72 -5.63 0.46 1.34
N ALA A 73 -4.52 1.17 1.33
CA ALA A 73 -3.37 0.87 0.50
C ALA A 73 -2.11 1.37 1.20
N LEU A 74 -1.04 0.57 1.13
CA LEU A 74 0.30 1.05 1.42
C LEU A 74 0.86 1.61 0.11
N HIS A 75 0.89 2.93 0.00
CA HIS A 75 1.26 3.64 -1.24
C HIS A 75 2.78 3.78 -1.36
N THR A 76 3.48 2.65 -1.43
CA THR A 76 4.94 2.58 -1.41
C THR A 76 5.56 3.17 -2.68
N TYR A 77 6.51 4.09 -2.51
CA TYR A 77 7.35 4.61 -3.58
C TYR A 77 8.72 3.94 -3.54
N PHE A 78 9.06 3.19 -4.59
CA PHE A 78 10.38 2.60 -4.74
C PHE A 78 11.30 3.55 -5.52
N SER A 79 12.56 3.65 -5.08
CA SER A 79 13.61 4.32 -5.86
C SER A 79 13.95 3.47 -7.08
N ALA A 80 13.91 4.08 -8.28
CA ALA A 80 14.11 3.37 -9.54
C ALA A 80 14.57 4.30 -10.67
N ALA A 81 15.31 3.74 -11.64
CA ALA A 81 15.51 4.34 -12.95
C ALA A 81 14.43 3.82 -13.92
N VAL A 82 13.43 4.66 -14.20
CA VAL A 82 12.22 4.27 -14.93
C VAL A 82 12.49 3.58 -16.28
N THR A 83 13.55 3.98 -16.99
CA THR A 83 13.93 3.40 -18.29
C THR A 83 14.45 1.97 -18.20
N GLY A 84 14.98 1.56 -17.05
CA GLY A 84 15.43 0.19 -16.77
C GLY A 84 14.49 -0.60 -15.85
N ALA A 85 13.53 0.07 -15.22
CA ALA A 85 12.67 -0.56 -14.23
C ALA A 85 11.63 -1.50 -14.87
N SER A 86 11.40 -2.64 -14.22
CA SER A 86 10.35 -3.58 -14.63
C SER A 86 9.74 -4.33 -13.45
N VAL A 87 8.47 -4.72 -13.59
CA VAL A 87 7.76 -5.54 -12.60
C VAL A 87 7.38 -6.89 -13.20
N LYS A 88 7.79 -7.97 -12.56
CA LYS A 88 7.44 -9.35 -12.91
C LYS A 88 6.42 -9.92 -11.95
N GLY A 89 5.52 -10.76 -12.46
CA GLY A 89 4.52 -11.52 -11.69
C GLY A 89 3.08 -11.11 -11.94
N LEU A 90 2.85 -10.06 -12.72
CA LEU A 90 1.50 -9.54 -13.00
C LEU A 90 0.85 -10.13 -14.25
N LYS A 91 1.58 -10.92 -15.04
CA LYS A 91 1.01 -11.54 -16.24
C LYS A 91 -0.19 -12.41 -15.88
N GLY A 92 -1.29 -12.22 -16.60
CA GLY A 92 -2.53 -12.96 -16.39
C GLY A 92 -3.53 -12.25 -15.49
N CYS A 93 -3.10 -11.27 -14.68
CA CYS A 93 -4.00 -10.50 -13.83
C CYS A 93 -5.01 -9.70 -14.66
N LYS A 94 -6.25 -9.65 -14.19
CA LYS A 94 -7.25 -8.69 -14.69
C LYS A 94 -6.81 -7.29 -14.29
N THR A 95 -6.95 -6.33 -15.20
CA THR A 95 -6.53 -4.95 -14.99
C THR A 95 -7.71 -3.98 -15.06
N LEU A 96 -7.60 -2.89 -14.31
CA LEU A 96 -8.44 -1.70 -14.44
C LEU A 96 -7.51 -0.52 -14.73
N ASN A 97 -7.38 -0.15 -16.01
CA ASN A 97 -6.51 0.93 -16.45
C ASN A 97 -7.23 2.29 -16.37
N LYS A 98 -6.64 3.22 -15.62
CA LYS A 98 -7.18 4.56 -15.33
C LYS A 98 -6.57 5.68 -16.19
N ASP A 99 -5.56 5.36 -17.02
CA ASP A 99 -4.84 6.34 -17.83
C ASP A 99 -5.80 7.20 -18.70
N LEU A 100 -6.77 6.55 -19.36
CA LEU A 100 -7.73 7.24 -20.23
C LEU A 100 -8.85 7.93 -19.45
N ASP A 101 -9.47 7.24 -18.50
CA ASP A 101 -10.54 7.75 -17.65
C ASP A 101 -10.45 7.14 -16.24
N PRO A 102 -9.97 7.90 -15.25
CA PRO A 102 -9.89 7.43 -13.88
C PRO A 102 -11.25 7.12 -13.23
N SER A 103 -12.34 7.69 -13.75
CA SER A 103 -13.71 7.50 -13.23
C SER A 103 -14.38 6.26 -13.80
N ASN A 104 -13.93 5.81 -14.98
CA ASN A 104 -14.43 4.61 -15.65
C ASN A 104 -13.25 3.81 -16.25
N PRO A 105 -12.46 3.15 -15.40
CA PRO A 105 -11.25 2.48 -15.85
C PRO A 105 -11.57 1.35 -16.82
N SER A 106 -10.81 1.27 -17.92
CA SER A 106 -11.00 0.22 -18.91
C SER A 106 -10.53 -1.11 -18.36
N GLU A 107 -11.38 -2.13 -18.43
CA GLU A 107 -11.00 -3.49 -18.06
C GLU A 107 -10.07 -4.10 -19.11
N GLY A 108 -9.11 -4.89 -18.64
CA GLY A 108 -8.20 -5.62 -19.52
C GLY A 108 -7.53 -6.78 -18.79
N LYS A 109 -6.43 -7.23 -19.40
CA LYS A 109 -5.57 -8.27 -18.84
C LYS A 109 -4.12 -7.94 -19.16
N GLU A 110 -3.24 -8.16 -18.19
CA GLU A 110 -1.80 -7.98 -18.39
C GLU A 110 -1.23 -9.19 -19.14
N GLU A 111 -0.81 -8.98 -20.39
CA GLU A 111 -0.25 -10.04 -21.22
C GLU A 111 1.29 -10.03 -21.23
N ARG A 112 1.92 -8.96 -20.71
CA ARG A 112 3.39 -8.84 -20.65
C ARG A 112 3.96 -9.69 -19.52
N GLU A 113 5.05 -10.39 -19.81
CA GLU A 113 5.86 -11.08 -18.79
C GLU A 113 6.53 -10.10 -17.82
N LEU A 114 6.97 -8.96 -18.36
CA LEU A 114 7.59 -7.86 -17.63
C LEU A 114 6.81 -6.59 -17.93
N VAL A 115 6.24 -5.99 -16.89
CA VAL A 115 5.61 -4.67 -16.97
C VAL A 115 6.72 -3.63 -16.99
N THR A 116 6.75 -2.83 -18.06
CA THR A 116 7.67 -1.69 -18.23
C THR A 116 6.89 -0.38 -18.27
N PHE A 117 7.60 0.75 -18.17
CA PHE A 117 7.02 2.08 -17.96
C PHE A 117 7.39 3.07 -19.09
N PRO A 118 6.88 2.89 -20.32
CA PRO A 118 7.23 3.77 -21.45
C PRO A 118 6.54 5.15 -21.42
N GLY A 119 5.66 5.38 -20.44
CA GLY A 119 4.86 6.60 -20.30
C GLY A 119 4.12 6.60 -18.97
N PHE A 120 3.09 7.45 -18.88
CA PHE A 120 2.21 7.47 -17.71
C PHE A 120 1.51 6.11 -17.54
N VAL A 121 1.42 5.64 -16.30
CA VAL A 121 0.72 4.41 -15.94
C VAL A 121 -0.03 4.65 -14.63
N ASP A 122 -1.34 4.42 -14.65
CA ASP A 122 -2.17 4.28 -13.47
C ASP A 122 -3.10 3.09 -13.69
N CYS A 123 -2.77 1.94 -13.09
CA CYS A 123 -3.45 0.68 -13.36
C CYS A 123 -3.58 -0.13 -12.07
N ILE A 124 -4.81 -0.60 -11.80
CA ILE A 124 -5.07 -1.54 -10.70
C ILE A 124 -5.02 -2.95 -11.26
N TYR A 125 -4.22 -3.81 -10.64
CA TYR A 125 -4.19 -5.25 -10.90
C TYR A 125 -5.08 -5.96 -9.89
N LEU A 126 -6.12 -6.63 -10.37
CA LEU A 126 -7.04 -7.42 -9.56
C LEU A 126 -6.47 -8.83 -9.36
N ASP A 127 -6.70 -9.40 -8.17
CA ASP A 127 -6.24 -10.73 -7.77
C ASP A 127 -4.73 -10.93 -8.02
N ALA A 128 -3.94 -9.87 -7.77
CA ALA A 128 -2.49 -9.91 -7.90
C ALA A 128 -1.88 -10.95 -6.94
N PRO A 129 -0.77 -11.62 -7.32
CA PRO A 129 -0.11 -12.57 -6.44
C PRO A 129 0.48 -11.88 -5.21
N ASN A 130 0.72 -12.68 -4.17
CA ASN A 130 1.31 -12.20 -2.90
C ASN A 130 2.77 -11.74 -3.03
N GLU A 131 3.46 -12.11 -4.12
CA GLU A 131 4.85 -11.73 -4.38
C GLU A 131 4.97 -11.16 -5.80
N LEU A 132 5.68 -10.03 -5.91
CA LEU A 132 6.09 -9.40 -7.16
C LEU A 132 7.59 -9.11 -7.09
N LYS A 133 8.24 -9.10 -8.25
CA LYS A 133 9.66 -8.74 -8.36
C LYS A 133 9.78 -7.43 -9.11
N LEU A 134 10.31 -6.42 -8.43
CA LEU A 134 10.73 -5.15 -9.03
C LEU A 134 12.22 -5.25 -9.37
N ASP A 135 12.55 -5.10 -10.64
CA ASP A 135 13.86 -4.64 -11.06
C ASP A 135 13.80 -3.11 -11.06
N ASN A 136 14.61 -2.46 -10.23
CA ASN A 136 14.59 -1.00 -10.08
C ASN A 136 15.37 -0.29 -11.19
N GLY A 137 16.10 -1.01 -12.05
CA GLY A 137 16.90 -0.44 -13.12
C GLY A 137 18.14 0.35 -12.66
N LEU A 138 18.51 0.29 -11.38
CA LEU A 138 19.68 1.00 -10.81
C LEU A 138 20.96 0.14 -10.81
N GLY A 139 20.83 -1.19 -10.92
CA GLY A 139 21.96 -2.12 -10.97
C GLY A 139 22.49 -2.55 -9.60
N ASP A 140 21.69 -2.37 -8.54
CA ASP A 140 22.00 -2.69 -7.14
C ASP A 140 21.65 -4.16 -6.78
#